data_AF-A0A928CRM4-F1
#
_entry.id   AF-A0A928CRM4-F1
#
_cell.length_a   1.000
_cell.length_b   1.000
_cell.length_c   1.000
_cell.angle_alpha   90.00
_cell.angle_beta   90.00
_cell.angle_gamma   90.00
#
_symmetry.space_group_name_H-M   'P 1'
#
loop_
_entity.id
_entity.type
_entity.pdbx_description
1 polymer ?
#
loop_
_entity_poly.entity_id
_entity_poly.type
_entity_poly.pdbx_seq_one_letter_code
_entity_poly.pdbx_strand_id
1 'polypeptide(L)'
;MIRRIRSAKSRKLAEVIRKELSSIRTFPGMPAASASELAREYGVSVPTAHNVLNILAKEGFLYRVRGSGTFFSGSRKKTLRIGIADQTVSPEYLSPDINRILNYHFDCAAEYFRSHDCQVRIILYSELMAGGALQDLDALLISALYLDS
;
A
#
# COMPACT_ATOMS: atom_id res chain seq x y z
N MET A 1 -35.97 15.86 -3.38
CA MET A 1 -34.71 16.39 -3.96
C MET A 1 -33.54 16.51 -2.95
N ILE A 2 -33.79 16.98 -1.72
CA ILE A 2 -32.76 17.24 -0.66
C ILE A 2 -31.89 16.01 -0.27
N ARG A 3 -32.45 14.79 -0.30
CA ARG A 3 -31.75 13.56 0.13
C ARG A 3 -30.59 13.17 -0.80
N ARG A 4 -30.70 13.46 -2.11
CA ARG A 4 -29.70 13.13 -3.14
C ARG A 4 -28.45 14.02 -3.01
N ILE A 5 -28.65 15.31 -2.74
CA ILE A 5 -27.57 16.31 -2.54
C ILE A 5 -26.76 16.00 -1.28
N ARG A 6 -27.42 15.66 -0.16
CA ARG A 6 -26.72 15.26 1.08
C ARG A 6 -25.88 14.00 0.87
N SER A 7 -26.38 13.02 0.11
CA SER A 7 -25.62 11.80 -0.19
C SER A 7 -24.34 12.07 -1.00
N ALA A 8 -24.38 13.04 -1.93
CA ALA A 8 -23.22 13.45 -2.70
C ALA A 8 -22.17 14.14 -1.82
N LYS A 9 -22.60 15.02 -0.90
CA LYS A 9 -21.70 15.68 0.07
C LYS A 9 -21.03 14.66 0.99
N SER A 10 -21.78 13.70 1.54
CA SER A 10 -21.19 12.62 2.36
C SER A 10 -20.20 11.77 1.59
N ARG A 11 -20.50 11.42 0.33
CA ARG A 11 -19.57 10.61 -0.48
C ARG A 11 -18.26 11.34 -0.74
N LYS A 12 -18.32 12.63 -1.08
CA LYS A 12 -17.13 13.46 -1.29
C LYS A 12 -16.28 13.59 -0.01
N LEU A 13 -16.92 13.75 1.16
CA LEU A 13 -16.19 13.79 2.42
C LEU A 13 -15.59 12.42 2.78
N ALA A 14 -16.31 11.32 2.53
CA ALA A 14 -15.78 9.96 2.72
C ALA A 14 -14.54 9.70 1.84
N GLU A 15 -14.51 10.22 0.61
CA GLU A 15 -13.32 10.13 -0.25
C GLU A 15 -12.11 10.87 0.31
N VAL A 16 -12.31 12.06 0.88
CA VAL A 16 -11.24 12.83 1.54
C VAL A 16 -10.68 12.05 2.72
N ILE A 17 -11.56 11.60 3.63
CA ILE A 17 -11.16 10.83 4.82
C ILE A 17 -10.46 9.53 4.41
N ARG A 18 -10.92 8.84 3.34
CA ARG A 18 -10.28 7.63 2.84
C ARG A 18 -8.80 7.86 2.48
N LYS A 19 -8.51 8.98 1.81
CA LYS A 19 -7.12 9.32 1.46
C LYS A 19 -6.28 9.58 2.72
N GLU A 20 -6.83 10.26 3.71
CA GLU A 20 -6.16 10.49 5.00
C GLU A 20 -5.93 9.17 5.75
N LEU A 21 -6.91 8.27 5.78
CA LEU A 21 -6.77 6.95 6.40
C LEU A 21 -5.74 6.05 5.71
N SER A 22 -5.45 6.29 4.43
CA SER A 22 -4.43 5.54 3.70
C SER A 22 -3.00 5.95 4.04
N SER A 23 -2.80 7.17 4.55
CA SER A 23 -1.48 7.70 4.92
C SER A 23 -1.12 7.43 6.38
N ILE A 24 -2.11 7.18 7.25
CA ILE A 24 -1.89 6.86 8.66
C ILE A 24 -1.86 5.34 8.92
N ARG A 25 -1.04 4.90 9.87
CA ARG A 25 -1.08 3.53 10.38
C ARG A 25 -2.29 3.38 11.31
N THR A 26 -3.24 2.53 10.94
CA THR A 26 -4.39 2.18 11.78
C THR A 26 -4.32 0.70 12.15
N PHE A 27 -4.77 0.36 13.35
CA PHE A 27 -4.80 -1.03 13.83
C PHE A 27 -6.24 -1.49 14.01
N PRO A 28 -6.54 -2.78 13.73
CA PRO A 28 -7.83 -3.35 14.06
C PRO A 28 -8.17 -3.11 15.53
N GLY A 29 -9.36 -2.56 15.81
CA GLY A 29 -9.80 -2.28 17.19
C GLY A 29 -9.35 -0.93 17.76
N MET A 30 -8.57 -0.14 17.03
CA MET A 30 -8.37 1.27 17.37
C MET A 30 -9.72 2.01 17.25
N PRO A 31 -10.15 2.81 18.25
CA PRO A 31 -11.40 3.54 18.18
C PRO A 31 -11.35 4.61 17.09
N ALA A 32 -12.43 4.75 16.34
CA ALA A 32 -12.64 5.83 15.37
C ALA A 32 -13.43 6.98 16.03
N ALA A 33 -13.29 8.18 15.47
CA ALA A 33 -14.07 9.33 15.90
C ALA A 33 -15.59 9.04 15.83
N SER A 34 -16.31 9.48 16.84
CA SER A 34 -17.77 9.45 16.84
C SER A 34 -18.33 10.39 15.77
N ALA A 35 -19.61 10.21 15.41
CA ALA A 35 -20.27 11.09 14.45
C ALA A 35 -20.28 12.57 14.90
N SER A 36 -20.35 12.83 16.21
CA SER A 36 -20.32 14.18 16.77
C SER A 36 -18.94 14.81 16.70
N GLU A 37 -17.88 14.04 16.96
CA GLU A 37 -16.49 14.51 16.83
C GLU A 37 -16.17 14.79 15.37
N LEU A 38 -16.50 13.86 14.47
CA LEU A 38 -16.29 14.01 13.03
C LEU A 38 -17.09 15.20 12.45
N ALA A 39 -18.31 15.43 12.95
CA ALA A 39 -19.11 16.58 12.58
C ALA A 39 -18.44 17.91 12.96
N ARG A 40 -17.88 17.98 14.17
CA ARG A 40 -17.15 19.16 14.68
C ARG A 40 -15.88 19.40 13.89
N GLU A 41 -15.10 18.35 13.63
CA GLU A 41 -13.82 18.43 12.93
C GLU A 41 -13.96 18.90 11.47
N TYR A 42 -14.91 18.35 10.72
CA TYR A 42 -15.09 18.65 9.31
C TYR A 42 -16.18 19.70 9.02
N GLY A 43 -16.74 20.34 10.06
CA GLY A 43 -17.75 21.39 9.92
C GLY A 43 -19.02 20.92 9.19
N VAL A 44 -19.49 19.70 9.47
CA VAL A 44 -20.69 19.11 8.87
C VAL A 44 -21.75 18.80 9.92
N SER A 45 -23.00 18.57 9.48
CA SER A 45 -24.05 18.14 10.41
C SER A 45 -23.81 16.70 10.90
N VAL A 46 -24.22 16.40 12.13
CA VAL A 46 -24.11 15.05 12.73
C VAL A 46 -24.72 13.95 11.84
N PRO A 47 -25.89 14.13 11.19
CA PRO A 47 -26.41 13.13 10.25
C PRO A 47 -25.51 12.91 9.02
N THR A 48 -24.81 13.95 8.55
CA THR A 48 -23.87 13.87 7.43
C THR A 48 -22.64 13.07 7.85
N ALA A 49 -22.07 13.37 9.02
CA ALA A 49 -20.94 12.63 9.60
C ALA A 49 -21.31 11.16 9.85
N HIS A 50 -22.50 10.90 10.40
CA HIS A 50 -22.98 9.53 10.58
C HIS A 50 -23.10 8.77 9.25
N ASN A 51 -23.56 9.44 8.19
CA ASN A 51 -23.63 8.84 6.86
C ASN A 51 -22.24 8.56 6.28
N VAL A 52 -21.26 9.43 6.53
CA VAL A 52 -19.85 9.20 6.15
C VAL A 52 -19.29 7.97 6.86
N LEU A 53 -19.46 7.86 8.18
CA LEU A 53 -19.05 6.67 8.94
C LEU A 53 -19.74 5.39 8.43
N ASN A 54 -21.01 5.47 7.99
CA ASN A 54 -21.70 4.35 7.36
C ASN A 54 -21.08 3.94 6.02
N ILE A 55 -20.69 4.91 5.20
CA ILE A 55 -20.01 4.65 3.92
C ILE A 55 -18.68 3.95 4.19
N LEU A 56 -17.85 4.51 5.08
CA LEU A 56 -16.54 3.94 5.42
C LEU A 56 -16.64 2.54 6.06
N ALA A 57 -17.66 2.30 6.89
CA ALA A 57 -17.91 0.99 7.45
C ALA A 57 -18.37 -0.04 6.40
N LYS A 58 -19.24 0.38 5.47
CA LYS A 58 -19.67 -0.47 4.35
C LYS A 58 -18.51 -0.83 3.40
N GLU A 59 -17.56 0.08 3.25
CA GLU A 59 -16.34 -0.12 2.47
C GLU A 59 -15.25 -0.91 3.22
N GLY A 60 -15.48 -1.27 4.48
CA GLY A 60 -14.56 -2.10 5.27
C GLY A 60 -13.43 -1.35 5.96
N PHE A 61 -13.36 -0.01 5.87
CA PHE A 61 -12.36 0.79 6.61
C PHE A 61 -12.64 0.80 8.12
N LEU A 62 -13.92 0.71 8.48
CA LEU A 62 -14.40 0.71 9.86
C LEU A 62 -15.32 -0.48 10.10
N TYR A 63 -15.48 -0.87 11.37
CA TYR A 63 -16.54 -1.76 11.82
C TYR A 63 -17.21 -1.20 13.07
N ARG A 64 -18.43 -1.67 13.36
CA ARG A 64 -19.20 -1.22 14.52
C ARG A 64 -19.42 -2.35 15.50
N VAL A 65 -19.22 -2.04 16.77
CA VAL A 65 -19.59 -2.91 17.88
C VAL A 65 -20.75 -2.24 18.61
N ARG A 66 -21.90 -2.89 18.62
CA ARG A 66 -23.12 -2.36 19.22
C ARG A 66 -22.87 -2.06 20.70
N GLY A 67 -23.11 -0.82 21.12
CA GLY A 67 -22.89 -0.37 22.49
C GLY A 67 -21.44 0.01 22.83
N SER A 68 -20.47 -0.28 21.95
CA SER A 68 -19.05 0.01 22.21
C SER A 68 -18.45 1.04 21.24
N GLY A 69 -19.10 1.31 20.10
CA GLY A 69 -18.71 2.39 19.19
C GLY A 69 -18.29 1.90 17.79
N THR A 70 -17.48 2.71 17.12
CA THR A 70 -16.95 2.45 15.77
C THR A 70 -15.43 2.33 15.86
N PHE A 71 -14.86 1.34 15.19
CA PHE A 71 -13.45 0.99 15.28
C PHE A 71 -12.86 0.86 13.88
N PHE A 72 -11.56 1.11 13.75
CA PHE A 72 -10.83 0.82 12.52
C PHE A 72 -10.75 -0.68 12.29
N SER A 73 -11.03 -1.11 11.06
CA SER A 73 -10.78 -2.50 10.64
C SER A 73 -9.29 -2.79 10.47
N GLY A 74 -8.46 -1.75 10.47
CA GLY A 74 -7.02 -1.79 10.21
C GLY A 74 -6.73 -1.75 8.71
N SER A 75 -5.97 -0.76 8.26
CA SER A 75 -5.22 -0.86 7.01
C SER A 75 -3.95 -1.66 7.31
N ARG A 76 -3.98 -2.99 7.16
CA ARG A 76 -2.69 -3.67 6.93
C ARG A 76 -2.16 -3.05 5.65
N LYS A 77 -1.17 -2.15 5.75
CA LYS A 77 -0.33 -1.85 4.59
C LYS A 77 0.09 -3.22 4.07
N LYS A 78 -0.36 -3.57 2.87
CA LYS A 78 0.07 -4.81 2.25
C LYS A 78 1.58 -4.69 2.11
N THR A 79 2.32 -5.60 2.74
CA THR A 79 3.76 -5.75 2.49
C THR A 79 3.92 -6.00 0.99
N LEU A 80 4.51 -5.05 0.27
CA LEU A 80 4.64 -5.14 -1.18
C LEU A 80 5.65 -6.24 -1.52
N ARG A 81 5.33 -7.05 -2.52
CA ARG A 81 6.22 -8.09 -3.07
C ARG A 81 6.90 -7.51 -4.30
N ILE A 82 8.16 -7.13 -4.18
CA ILE A 82 8.92 -6.46 -5.23
C ILE A 82 9.90 -7.47 -5.83
N GLY A 83 9.81 -7.69 -7.14
CA GLY A 83 10.84 -8.38 -7.90
C GLY A 83 11.96 -7.42 -8.26
N ILE A 84 13.21 -7.87 -8.18
CA ILE A 84 14.35 -7.16 -8.75
C ILE A 84 14.99 -8.09 -9.77
N ALA A 85 15.00 -7.65 -11.02
CA ALA A 85 15.68 -8.30 -12.12
C ALA A 85 16.93 -7.49 -12.49
N ASP A 86 18.09 -8.13 -12.39
CA ASP A 86 19.40 -7.54 -12.72
C ASP A 86 20.29 -8.57 -13.43
N GLN A 87 21.32 -8.10 -14.12
CA GLN A 87 22.37 -8.95 -14.67
C GLN A 87 23.28 -9.46 -13.56
N THR A 88 22.93 -10.62 -12.99
CA THR A 88 23.94 -11.42 -12.30
C THR A 88 24.90 -11.96 -13.37
N VAL A 89 25.92 -11.20 -13.72
CA VAL A 89 27.11 -11.78 -14.37
C VAL A 89 27.59 -12.85 -13.40
N SER A 90 27.64 -14.11 -13.84
CA SER A 90 27.97 -15.20 -12.93
C SER A 90 29.29 -14.89 -12.21
N PRO A 91 29.36 -15.01 -10.87
CA PRO A 91 30.52 -14.60 -10.09
C PRO A 91 31.84 -15.22 -10.57
N GLU A 92 31.79 -16.35 -11.28
CA GLU A 92 32.97 -17.00 -11.88
C GLU A 92 33.71 -16.16 -12.94
N TYR A 93 33.08 -15.14 -13.55
CA TYR A 93 33.70 -14.35 -14.61
C TYR A 93 34.24 -12.98 -14.15
N LEU A 94 34.04 -12.61 -12.88
CA LEU A 94 34.43 -11.30 -12.36
C LEU A 94 35.26 -11.42 -11.08
N SER A 95 36.20 -10.49 -10.89
CA SER A 95 36.82 -10.34 -9.58
C SER A 95 35.79 -9.87 -8.54
N PRO A 96 35.97 -10.20 -7.25
CA PRO A 96 35.04 -9.80 -6.19
C PRO A 96 34.78 -8.29 -6.16
N ASP A 97 35.79 -7.47 -6.43
CA ASP A 97 35.67 -6.01 -6.43
C ASP A 97 34.78 -5.49 -7.56
N ILE A 98 34.94 -6.05 -8.77
CA ILE A 98 34.11 -5.67 -9.92
C ILE A 98 32.69 -6.15 -9.72
N ASN A 99 32.50 -7.38 -9.21
CA ASN A 99 31.18 -7.90 -8.89
C ASN A 99 30.45 -6.99 -7.87
N ARG A 100 31.17 -6.50 -6.85
CA ARG A 100 30.60 -5.56 -5.86
C ARG A 100 30.20 -4.22 -6.48
N ILE A 101 31.04 -3.67 -7.37
CA ILE A 101 30.74 -2.39 -8.05
C ILE A 101 29.48 -2.53 -8.91
N LEU A 102 29.39 -3.61 -9.70
CA LEU A 102 28.25 -3.82 -10.59
C LEU A 102 26.95 -4.05 -9.82
N ASN A 103 26.98 -4.81 -8.72
CA ASN A 103 25.79 -5.09 -7.91
C ASN A 103 25.45 -4.00 -6.88
N TYR A 104 26.25 -2.95 -6.74
CA TYR A 104 26.02 -1.92 -5.70
C TYR A 104 24.63 -1.30 -5.76
N HIS A 105 24.15 -0.99 -6.97
CA HIS A 105 22.83 -0.41 -7.17
C HIS A 105 21.70 -1.38 -6.77
N PHE A 106 21.87 -2.67 -7.09
CA PHE A 106 20.99 -3.75 -6.70
C PHE A 106 20.92 -3.91 -5.18
N ASP A 107 22.08 -3.92 -4.51
CA ASP A 107 22.19 -4.07 -3.06
C ASP A 107 21.50 -2.90 -2.34
N CYS A 108 21.76 -1.66 -2.77
CA CYS A 108 21.11 -0.47 -2.22
C CYS A 108 19.58 -0.51 -2.38
N ALA A 109 19.08 -0.91 -3.56
CA ALA A 109 17.65 -1.01 -3.80
C ALA A 109 17.00 -2.10 -2.93
N ALA A 110 17.62 -3.27 -2.83
CA ALA A 110 17.12 -4.36 -2.03
C ALA A 110 17.09 -4.02 -0.53
N GLU A 111 18.14 -3.36 -0.02
CA GLU A 111 18.19 -2.89 1.37
C GLU A 111 17.14 -1.80 1.65
N TYR A 112 16.98 -0.85 0.73
CA TYR A 112 15.94 0.18 0.81
C TYR A 112 14.53 -0.44 0.91
N PHE A 113 14.18 -1.38 0.03
CA PHE A 113 12.85 -2.00 0.09
C PHE A 113 12.62 -2.83 1.35
N ARG A 114 13.61 -3.62 1.78
CA ARG A 114 13.50 -4.43 3.00
C ARG A 114 13.32 -3.56 4.24
N SER A 115 14.02 -2.43 4.33
CA SER A 115 13.84 -1.46 5.43
C SER A 115 12.50 -0.72 5.42
N HIS A 116 11.73 -0.81 4.33
CA HIS A 116 10.43 -0.14 4.15
C HIS A 116 9.25 -1.12 4.09
N ASP A 117 9.35 -2.28 4.77
CA ASP A 117 8.27 -3.27 4.89
C ASP A 117 7.81 -3.81 3.52
N CYS A 118 8.79 -4.11 2.66
CA CYS A 118 8.59 -4.82 1.40
C CYS A 118 9.30 -6.17 1.44
N GLN A 119 8.68 -7.18 0.84
CA GLN A 119 9.33 -8.43 0.49
C GLN A 119 10.05 -8.25 -0.84
N VAL A 120 11.33 -8.66 -0.88
CA VAL A 120 12.16 -8.55 -2.08
C VAL A 120 12.48 -9.95 -2.58
N ARG A 121 12.19 -10.21 -3.85
CA ARG A 121 12.60 -11.42 -4.57
C ARG A 121 13.59 -11.03 -5.67
N ILE A 122 14.71 -11.75 -5.72
CA ILE A 122 15.70 -11.64 -6.80
C ILE A 122 15.21 -12.54 -7.93
N ILE A 123 15.25 -12.04 -9.16
CA ILE A 123 14.82 -12.77 -10.34
C ILE A 123 15.98 -12.81 -11.33
N LEU A 124 16.45 -14.03 -11.62
CA LEU A 124 17.48 -14.23 -12.63
C LEU A 124 16.91 -14.05 -14.03
N TYR A 125 17.77 -13.70 -14.99
CA TYR A 125 17.37 -13.59 -16.40
C TYR A 125 16.76 -14.89 -16.93
N SER A 126 17.34 -16.05 -16.57
CA SER A 126 16.80 -17.35 -16.95
C SER A 126 15.38 -17.60 -16.40
N GLU A 127 15.08 -17.16 -15.18
CA GLU A 127 13.73 -17.22 -14.61
C GLU A 127 12.75 -16.30 -15.33
N LEU A 128 13.18 -15.09 -15.71
CA LEU A 128 12.38 -14.19 -16.55
C LEU A 128 12.03 -14.84 -17.89
N MET A 129 13.01 -15.46 -18.53
CA MET A 129 12.86 -16.12 -19.84
C MET A 129 12.02 -17.40 -19.77
N ALA A 130 12.08 -18.14 -18.66
CA ALA A 130 11.26 -19.33 -18.45
C ALA A 130 9.77 -19.02 -18.26
N GLY A 131 9.43 -17.75 -17.98
CA GLY A 131 8.06 -17.32 -17.71
C GLY A 131 7.60 -17.64 -16.27
N GLY A 132 6.54 -16.97 -15.82
CA GLY A 132 5.97 -17.19 -14.48
C GLY A 132 6.75 -16.55 -13.32
N ALA A 133 7.99 -16.08 -13.53
CA ALA A 133 8.77 -15.39 -12.50
C ALA A 133 8.10 -14.13 -11.93
N LEU A 134 7.18 -13.53 -12.70
CA LEU A 134 6.42 -12.34 -12.30
C LEU A 134 5.14 -12.66 -11.52
N GLN A 135 4.77 -13.93 -11.40
CA GLN A 135 3.62 -14.33 -10.60
C GLN A 135 3.84 -13.91 -9.14
N ASP A 136 2.77 -13.46 -8.51
CA ASP A 136 2.77 -13.03 -7.10
C ASP A 136 3.66 -11.84 -6.76
N LEU A 137 4.04 -11.02 -7.75
CA LEU A 137 4.67 -9.72 -7.51
C LEU A 137 3.66 -8.58 -7.58
N ASP A 138 3.90 -7.54 -6.79
CA ASP A 138 3.15 -6.29 -6.82
C ASP A 138 3.87 -5.21 -7.64
N ALA A 139 5.20 -5.34 -7.81
CA ALA A 139 6.02 -4.48 -8.65
C ALA A 139 7.31 -5.20 -9.11
N LEU A 140 7.93 -4.69 -10.16
CA LEU A 140 9.20 -5.16 -10.71
C LEU A 140 10.14 -3.97 -10.92
N LEU A 141 11.33 -4.06 -10.32
CA LEU A 141 12.47 -3.19 -10.61
C LEU A 141 13.36 -3.91 -11.62
N ILE A 142 13.67 -3.23 -12.71
CA ILE A 142 14.54 -3.75 -13.77
C ILE A 142 15.73 -2.83 -13.91
N SER A 143 16.94 -3.39 -13.79
CA SER A 143 18.17 -2.73 -14.21
C SER A 143 18.51 -3.20 -15.62
N ALA A 144 18.55 -2.28 -16.58
CA ALA A 144 18.70 -2.61 -17.99
C ALA A 144 20.13 -2.31 -18.49
N LEU A 145 20.89 -3.37 -18.72
CA LEU A 145 21.97 -3.42 -19.72
C LEU A 145 21.72 -4.59 -20.68
N TYR A 146 20.47 -4.77 -21.12
CA TYR A 146 20.12 -5.85 -22.04
C TYR A 146 20.79 -5.63 -23.41
N LEU A 147 21.97 -6.20 -23.58
CA LEU A 147 22.58 -6.45 -24.88
C LEU A 147 21.86 -7.67 -25.43
N ASP A 148 20.76 -7.44 -26.14
CA ASP A 148 20.25 -8.43 -27.08
C ASP A 148 21.31 -8.57 -28.18
N SER A 149 21.96 -9.74 -28.25
CA SER A 149 22.90 -10.13 -29.30
C SER A 149 22.20 -10.35 -30.63
#